data_AF-A0A531M3Q4-F1
#
_entry.id   AF-A0A531M3Q4-F1
#
_cell.length_a   1.000
_cell.length_b   1.000
_cell.length_c   1.000
_cell.angle_alpha   90.00
_cell.angle_beta   90.00
_cell.angle_gamma   90.00
#
_symmetry.space_group_name_H-M   'P 1'
#
loop_
_entity.id
_entity.type
_entity.pdbx_description
1 polymer ?
#
loop_
_entity_poly.entity_id
_entity_poly.type
_entity_poly.pdbx_seq_one_letter_code
_entity_poly.pdbx_strand_id
1 'polypeptide(L)' 'IEVYLLADVDAEKADMATCIIIGSPETRIIKRGDKPALVYTPRSASGATK' A
#
# COMPACT_ATOMS: atom_id res chain seq x y z
N ILE A 1 -5.93 9.17 -6.18
CA ILE A 1 -4.75 8.44 -5.65
C ILE A 1 -4.89 7.02 -6.14
N GLU A 2 -3.97 6.60 -7.00
CA GLU A 2 -3.91 5.23 -7.48
C GLU A 2 -3.11 4.37 -6.50
N VAL A 3 -3.52 3.12 -6.34
CA VAL A 3 -2.88 2.17 -5.43
C VAL A 3 -2.70 0.86 -6.16
N TYR A 4 -1.46 0.37 -6.18
CA TYR A 4 -1.10 -0.89 -6.80
C TYR A 4 -0.47 -1.80 -5.75
N LEU A 5 -0.70 -3.12 -5.88
CA LEU A 5 0.16 -4.07 -5.18
C LEU A 5 1.54 -4.02 -5.82
N LEU A 6 2.59 -4.08 -4.99
CA LEU A 6 3.96 -3.98 -5.49
C LEU A 6 4.29 -5.09 -6.50
N ALA A 7 3.71 -6.27 -6.34
CA ALA A 7 3.91 -7.40 -7.25
C ALA A 7 3.26 -7.19 -8.64
N ASP A 8 2.26 -6.31 -8.73
CA ASP A 8 1.42 -6.14 -9.93
C ASP A 8 1.66 -4.80 -10.63
N VAL A 9 2.48 -3.92 -10.05
CA VAL A 9 2.74 -2.59 -10.60
C VAL A 9 3.75 -2.67 -11.75
N ASP A 10 3.45 -1.98 -12.84
CA ASP A 10 4.40 -1.78 -13.93
C ASP A 10 5.39 -0.69 -13.54
N ALA A 11 6.67 -0.87 -13.87
CA ALA A 11 7.73 0.07 -13.52
C ALA A 11 7.47 1.46 -14.13
N GLU A 12 6.86 1.51 -15.32
CA GLU A 12 6.52 2.76 -16.01
C GLU A 12 5.45 3.59 -15.29
N LYS A 13 4.63 2.95 -14.43
CA LYS A 13 3.60 3.64 -13.64
C LYS A 13 4.15 4.29 -12.37
N ALA A 14 5.37 3.92 -11.96
CA ALA A 14 6.00 4.47 -10.77
C ALA A 14 6.65 5.83 -11.09
N ASP A 15 5.89 6.92 -10.90
CA ASP A 15 6.49 8.25 -10.83
C ASP A 15 7.29 8.37 -9.52
N MET A 16 8.61 8.22 -9.63
CA MET A 16 9.55 8.25 -8.52
C MET A 16 9.57 9.59 -7.78
N ALA A 17 8.98 10.67 -8.33
CA ALA A 17 8.81 11.93 -7.62
C ALA A 17 7.75 11.83 -6.50
N THR A 18 6.84 10.85 -6.56
CA THR A 18 5.70 10.72 -5.62
C THR A 18 5.45 9.28 -5.16
N CYS A 19 6.44 8.39 -5.27
CA CYS A 19 6.31 6.99 -4.88
C CYS A 19 6.47 6.78 -3.36
N ILE A 20 5.50 6.12 -2.73
CA ILE A 20 5.58 5.68 -1.33
C ILE A 20 5.37 4.16 -1.27
N ILE A 21 6.38 3.42 -0.84
CA ILE A 21 6.34 1.96 -0.69
C ILE A 21 6.10 1.63 0.79
N ILE A 22 5.07 0.83 1.08
CA ILE A 22 4.73 0.40 2.44
C ILE A 22 4.93 -1.12 2.54
N GLY A 23 5.85 -1.54 3.41
CA GLY A 23 6.43 -2.90 3.41
C GLY A 23 6.06 -3.79 4.59
N SER A 24 4.85 -3.70 5.14
CA SER A 24 4.38 -4.64 6.18
C SER A 24 3.40 -5.65 5.57
N PRO A 25 3.53 -6.95 5.85
CA PRO A 25 2.55 -7.95 5.41
C PRO A 25 1.16 -7.70 6.02
N GLU A 26 1.09 -6.93 7.10
CA GLU A 26 -0.15 -6.48 7.73
C GLU A 26 -0.74 -5.22 7.08
N THR A 27 -0.07 -4.60 6.11
CA THR A 27 -0.59 -3.46 5.33
C THR A 27 -1.80 -3.90 4.51
N ARG A 28 -2.87 -3.12 4.56
CA ARG A 28 -4.13 -3.42 3.84
C ARG A 28 -4.64 -2.20 3.09
N ILE A 29 -5.33 -2.47 1.98
CA ILE A 29 -6.14 -1.48 1.26
C ILE A 29 -7.56 -1.49 1.84
N ILE A 30 -8.00 -0.37 2.40
CA ILE A 30 -9.34 -0.20 2.98
C ILE A 30 -10.21 0.57 1.97
N LYS A 31 -11.19 -0.13 1.37
CA LYS A 31 -12.19 0.48 0.48
C LYS A 31 -13.20 1.31 1.28
N ARG A 32 -13.61 2.47 0.76
CA ARG A 32 -14.48 3.43 1.47
C ARG A 32 -15.62 3.98 0.61
N GLY A 33 -16.25 3.12 -0.20
CA GLY A 33 -17.33 3.54 -1.11
C GLY A 33 -16.85 4.62 -2.07
N ASP A 34 -17.52 5.77 -2.06
CA ASP A 34 -17.23 6.92 -2.94
C ASP A 34 -15.96 7.70 -2.54
N LYS A 35 -15.38 7.39 -1.37
CA LYS A 35 -14.14 8.03 -0.91
C LYS A 35 -12.92 7.27 -1.41
N PRO A 36 -11.78 7.95 -1.66
CA PRO A 36 -10.53 7.28 -1.99
C PRO A 36 -10.17 6.20 -0.97
N ALA A 37 -9.67 5.07 -1.46
CA ALA A 37 -9.19 3.99 -0.61
C ALA A 37 -8.03 4.47 0.28
N LEU A 38 -7.87 3.85 1.44
CA LEU A 38 -6.73 4.08 2.33
C LEU A 38 -5.76 2.91 2.21
N VAL A 39 -4.47 3.21 2.20
CA VAL A 39 -3.43 2.22 2.49
C VAL A 39 -3.08 2.37 3.96
N TYR A 40 -3.33 1.34 4.76
CA TYR A 40 -3.19 1.39 6.21
C TYR A 40 -2.32 0.24 6.71
N THR A 41 -1.34 0.59 7.53
CA THR A 41 -0.56 -0.36 8.34
C THR A 41 -0.97 -0.18 9.80
N PRO A 42 -1.39 -1.23 10.52
CA PRO A 42 -1.70 -1.15 11.94
C PRO A 42 -0.55 -0.51 12.74
N ARG A 43 -0.90 0.32 13.73
CA ARG A 43 0.08 1.03 14.58
C ARG A 43 1.06 0.06 15.26
N SER A 44 0.57 -1.12 15.63
CA SER A 44 1.38 -2.25 16.08
C SER A 44 1.28 -3.35 15.03
N ALA A 45 2.18 -3.33 14.05
CA ALA A 45 2.43 -4.48 13.19
C ALA A 45 3.47 -5.34 13.90
N SER A 46 3.13 -6.59 14.20
CA SER A 46 4.01 -7.52 14.93
C SER A 46 5.22 -7.93 14.10
N GLY A 47 5.21 -7.64 12.79
CA GLY A 47 6.16 -8.20 11.84
C GLY A 47 5.87 -9.68 11.63
N ALA A 48 6.47 -10.27 10.60
CA ALA A 48 6.41 -11.72 10.43
C ALA A 48 7.04 -12.39 11.66
N THR A 49 6.21 -12.94 12.55
CA THR A 49 6.67 -13.90 13.55
C THR A 49 7.21 -15.10 12.79
N LYS A 50 8.53 -15.29 12.88
CA LYS A 50 9.25 -16.39 12.27
C LYS A 50 8.78 -17.73 12.82
#